data_AF-A0A3P9AGZ7-F1
#
_entry.id   AF-A0A3P9AGZ7-F1
#
_cell.length_a   1.000
_cell.length_b   1.000
_cell.length_c   1.000
_cell.angle_alpha   90.00
_cell.angle_beta   90.00
_cell.angle_gamma   90.00
#
_symmetry.space_group_name_H-M   'P 1'
#
loop_
_entity.id
_entity.type
_entity.pdbx_description
1 polymer ?
#
loop_
_entity_poly.entity_id
_entity_poly.type
_entity_poly.pdbx_seq_one_letter_code
_entity_poly.pdbx_strand_id
1 'polypeptide(L)'
;MTGSHRAALAQPSPALLSTSLNATTTPEHWQGGHAPTKFMKELHSLQMPSWAIIALCVVSVFLVLSCCLCKKKKGKNVNMCYTPLKDERDTETRLTGREEEDPKEDVKLGKLEFSLDYNFTENTMVVGILQACDLPAMDVGGSSDPYVKLYLLPDKKRKFETKVHRKTLNPTFNETFTFKVPYSELGGRTLVMTVYDFDRFSKHDAIGALRVPMSSLDFSQITQEWRELKKAEKEESERLGDICLSLRYVPTAGKLSIVVLEAKNLKKMDVGGLSDPYVKIHLLQNGKRLKKKKTSIKKNTLNPYYNESFSFEVPFEQIQKVQVAVTVLDYDKIGKNDAIGKVFLGGTSTGTELRHWSDMLANPRRPIAQWHCLKAEDEVNTELAIRK
;
A
#
# COMPACT_ATOMS: atom_id res chain seq x y z
N MET A 1 27.18 -80.72 36.46
CA MET A 1 26.44 -80.72 35.18
C MET A 1 27.14 -79.74 34.23
N THR A 2 27.77 -80.30 33.18
CA THR A 2 27.93 -79.82 31.78
C THR A 2 28.37 -78.35 31.57
N GLY A 3 29.57 -78.02 31.06
CA GLY A 3 30.08 -78.24 29.67
C GLY A 3 29.76 -76.99 28.81
N SER A 4 30.59 -76.37 27.94
CA SER A 4 31.75 -76.81 27.15
C SER A 4 32.35 -75.58 26.39
N HIS A 5 33.70 -75.45 26.39
CA HIS A 5 34.66 -74.97 25.36
C HIS A 5 34.54 -73.56 24.69
N ARG A 6 35.53 -72.62 24.79
CA ARG A 6 36.88 -72.48 24.13
C ARG A 6 36.81 -72.44 22.59
N ALA A 7 37.48 -71.57 21.81
CA ALA A 7 38.82 -70.95 21.91
C ALA A 7 39.00 -69.74 20.95
N ALA A 8 40.18 -69.10 21.04
CA ALA A 8 40.66 -67.95 20.27
C ALA A 8 41.69 -68.32 19.17
N LEU A 9 42.07 -67.29 18.38
CA LEU A 9 43.38 -67.00 17.72
C LEU A 9 43.69 -67.41 16.25
N ALA A 10 44.15 -66.37 15.53
CA ALA A 10 45.32 -66.26 14.63
C ALA A 10 45.22 -66.48 13.10
N GLN A 11 45.79 -65.51 12.36
CA GLN A 11 46.07 -65.41 10.91
C GLN A 11 47.35 -66.21 10.50
N PRO A 12 47.82 -66.23 9.21
CA PRO A 12 48.63 -65.11 8.60
C PRO A 12 48.64 -64.92 7.04
N SER A 13 48.90 -63.66 6.57
CA SER A 13 49.83 -63.14 5.51
C SER A 13 49.93 -63.71 4.05
N PRO A 14 50.64 -63.06 3.06
CA PRO A 14 50.94 -61.62 2.77
C PRO A 14 51.00 -61.19 1.25
N ALA A 15 51.37 -59.89 1.01
CA ALA A 15 52.23 -59.34 -0.09
C ALA A 15 51.56 -58.97 -1.46
N LEU A 16 51.89 -57.92 -2.28
CA LEU A 16 52.97 -56.92 -2.44
C LEU A 16 52.47 -55.63 -3.20
N LEU A 17 53.19 -54.49 -3.00
CA LEU A 17 53.67 -53.39 -3.91
C LEU A 17 52.94 -53.04 -5.25
N SER A 18 52.96 -51.82 -5.86
CA SER A 18 53.58 -50.49 -5.64
C SER A 18 53.20 -49.52 -6.80
N THR A 19 53.23 -48.20 -6.54
CA THR A 19 53.59 -46.98 -7.37
C THR A 19 53.95 -47.12 -8.87
N SER A 20 53.93 -46.11 -9.77
CA SER A 20 53.36 -44.76 -9.96
C SER A 20 54.01 -44.16 -11.25
N LEU A 21 53.25 -43.35 -12.03
CA LEU A 21 53.64 -42.14 -12.79
C LEU A 21 54.48 -42.15 -14.11
N ASN A 22 53.94 -41.32 -15.04
CA ASN A 22 54.55 -40.31 -15.96
C ASN A 22 55.17 -40.65 -17.33
N ALA A 23 54.75 -39.88 -18.36
CA ALA A 23 55.55 -38.95 -19.21
C ALA A 23 54.78 -38.58 -20.52
N THR A 24 55.09 -37.61 -21.40
CA THR A 24 55.52 -36.17 -21.41
C THR A 24 55.68 -35.74 -22.91
N THR A 25 55.36 -34.46 -23.26
CA THR A 25 55.81 -33.61 -24.44
C THR A 25 55.36 -33.93 -25.88
N THR A 26 55.17 -33.00 -26.86
CA THR A 26 55.86 -31.73 -27.27
C THR A 26 54.96 -30.79 -28.18
N PRO A 27 55.40 -29.60 -28.68
CA PRO A 27 54.59 -28.37 -28.91
C PRO A 27 54.40 -27.92 -30.39
N GLU A 28 53.61 -26.85 -30.67
CA GLU A 28 53.75 -26.02 -31.90
C GLU A 28 53.10 -24.61 -31.90
N HIS A 29 53.88 -23.65 -32.43
CA HIS A 29 53.68 -22.41 -33.22
C HIS A 29 52.44 -21.46 -33.15
N TRP A 30 52.74 -20.14 -33.23
CA TRP A 30 51.82 -19.00 -33.42
C TRP A 30 51.44 -18.75 -34.89
N GLN A 31 50.18 -18.36 -35.16
CA GLN A 31 49.79 -17.43 -36.27
C GLN A 31 48.44 -16.75 -35.95
N GLY A 32 48.32 -15.48 -36.32
CA GLY A 32 47.30 -14.54 -35.85
C GLY A 32 45.93 -14.61 -36.54
N GLY A 33 44.96 -13.96 -35.90
CA GLY A 33 43.62 -13.69 -36.42
C GLY A 33 42.68 -13.27 -35.30
N HIS A 34 42.19 -12.03 -35.33
CA HIS A 34 41.20 -11.52 -34.39
C HIS A 34 39.94 -12.40 -34.39
N ALA A 35 39.74 -13.18 -33.31
CA ALA A 35 38.51 -13.90 -33.06
C ALA A 35 37.53 -13.00 -32.30
N PRO A 36 36.25 -12.89 -32.72
CA PRO A 36 35.24 -12.18 -31.96
C PRO A 36 35.00 -12.91 -30.64
N THR A 37 34.96 -12.15 -29.56
CA THR A 37 34.74 -12.64 -28.20
C THR A 37 33.52 -13.55 -28.13
N LYS A 38 33.66 -14.63 -27.34
CA LYS A 38 32.73 -15.71 -26.93
C LYS A 38 31.24 -15.38 -26.74
N PHE A 39 30.83 -14.13 -26.85
CA PHE A 39 29.45 -13.65 -26.70
C PHE A 39 28.57 -13.89 -27.93
N MET A 40 29.11 -13.85 -29.15
CA MET A 40 28.30 -14.01 -30.37
C MET A 40 28.05 -15.47 -30.80
N LYS A 41 28.81 -16.44 -30.25
CA LYS A 41 28.57 -17.87 -30.53
C LYS A 41 27.47 -18.50 -29.65
N GLU A 42 27.00 -17.81 -28.61
CA GLU A 42 25.89 -18.26 -27.75
C GLU A 42 24.51 -17.73 -28.17
N LEU A 43 24.43 -16.77 -29.10
CA LEU A 43 23.13 -16.21 -29.52
C LEU A 43 22.42 -16.99 -30.64
N HIS A 44 23.06 -18.01 -31.22
CA HIS A 44 22.54 -18.74 -32.38
C HIS A 44 21.98 -20.15 -32.09
N SER A 45 21.91 -20.57 -30.81
CA SER A 45 21.35 -21.89 -30.43
C SER A 45 19.94 -21.85 -29.85
N LEU A 46 19.28 -20.69 -29.77
CA LEU A 46 17.88 -20.59 -29.36
C LEU A 46 16.98 -20.62 -30.59
N GLN A 47 16.61 -21.82 -31.01
CA GLN A 47 15.53 -22.01 -31.98
C GLN A 47 14.20 -21.69 -31.26
N MET A 48 13.88 -20.41 -31.16
CA MET A 48 12.65 -19.92 -30.58
C MET A 48 11.49 -20.33 -31.49
N PRO A 49 10.46 -21.02 -30.98
CA PRO A 49 9.31 -21.38 -31.79
C PRO A 49 8.63 -20.12 -32.34
N SER A 50 8.10 -20.18 -33.56
CA SER A 50 7.64 -19.01 -34.31
C SER A 50 6.64 -18.12 -33.55
N TRP A 51 5.87 -18.69 -32.62
CA TRP A 51 4.95 -17.95 -31.75
C TRP A 51 5.67 -16.98 -30.79
N ALA A 52 6.88 -17.30 -30.34
CA ALA A 52 7.63 -16.46 -29.41
C ALA A 52 8.26 -15.24 -30.11
N ILE A 53 8.62 -15.39 -31.38
CA ILE A 53 9.07 -14.28 -32.23
C ILE A 53 7.89 -13.34 -32.51
N ILE A 54 6.72 -13.90 -32.85
CA ILE A 54 5.49 -13.11 -33.04
C ILE A 54 5.12 -12.38 -31.75
N ALA A 55 5.21 -13.02 -30.58
CA ALA A 55 4.95 -12.39 -29.29
C ALA A 55 5.91 -11.23 -29.00
N LEU A 56 7.21 -11.38 -29.28
CA LEU A 56 8.20 -10.32 -29.10
C LEU A 56 7.95 -9.15 -30.07
N CYS A 57 7.57 -9.42 -31.32
CA CYS A 57 7.18 -8.38 -32.29
C CYS A 57 5.90 -7.66 -31.88
N VAL A 58 4.90 -8.36 -31.32
CA VAL A 58 3.67 -7.73 -30.82
C VAL A 58 3.99 -6.84 -29.61
N VAL A 59 4.84 -7.31 -28.68
CA VAL A 59 5.26 -6.51 -27.51
C VAL A 59 6.05 -5.27 -27.93
N SER A 60 6.94 -5.37 -28.92
CA SER A 60 7.69 -4.20 -29.40
C SER A 60 6.79 -3.20 -30.12
N VAL A 61 5.82 -3.66 -30.91
CA VAL A 61 4.81 -2.80 -31.55
C VAL A 61 3.91 -2.12 -30.51
N PHE A 62 3.49 -2.83 -29.45
CA PHE A 62 2.73 -2.24 -28.35
C PHE A 62 3.54 -1.22 -27.55
N LEU A 63 4.83 -1.46 -27.31
CA LEU A 63 5.72 -0.51 -26.63
C LEU A 63 5.96 0.75 -27.47
N VAL A 64 6.09 0.62 -28.79
CA VAL A 64 6.22 1.76 -29.71
C VAL A 64 4.90 2.53 -29.80
N LEU A 65 3.75 1.86 -29.91
CA LEU A 65 2.43 2.50 -29.91
C LEU A 65 2.15 3.24 -28.59
N SER A 66 2.51 2.64 -27.45
CA SER A 66 2.41 3.27 -26.13
C SER A 66 3.33 4.50 -26.01
N CYS A 67 4.58 4.41 -26.49
CA CYS A 67 5.48 5.56 -26.54
C CYS A 67 4.99 6.69 -27.48
N CYS A 68 4.36 6.35 -28.61
CA CYS A 68 3.80 7.31 -29.54
C CYS A 68 2.54 8.00 -29.01
N LEU A 69 1.69 7.29 -28.25
CA LEU A 69 0.53 7.88 -27.56
C LEU A 69 0.94 8.75 -26.36
N CYS A 70 2.02 8.41 -25.66
CA CYS A 70 2.60 9.24 -24.59
C CYS A 70 3.26 10.54 -25.09
N LYS A 71 3.71 10.59 -26.35
CA LYS A 71 4.25 11.82 -26.96
C LYS A 71 3.17 12.76 -27.53
N LYS A 72 1.89 12.36 -27.53
CA LYS A 72 0.78 13.21 -28.04
C LYS A 72 0.02 14.00 -26.95
N LYS A 73 0.42 13.90 -25.67
CA LYS A 73 -0.02 14.79 -24.58
C LYS A 73 1.09 15.78 -24.17
N LYS A 74 1.45 16.68 -25.07
CA LYS A 74 2.01 17.99 -24.71
C LYS A 74 1.30 19.05 -25.55
N GLY A 75 0.46 19.85 -24.90
CA GLY A 75 -0.14 21.04 -25.50
C GLY A 75 -1.58 21.30 -25.06
N LYS A 76 -1.74 22.07 -23.98
CA LYS A 76 -2.48 23.34 -23.95
C LYS A 76 -2.57 23.84 -22.50
N ASN A 77 -1.50 24.53 -22.07
CA ASN A 77 -1.63 25.56 -21.05
C ASN A 77 -1.83 26.85 -21.83
N VAL A 78 -3.05 27.40 -21.80
CA VAL A 78 -3.38 28.68 -22.42
C VAL A 78 -2.89 29.76 -21.46
N ASN A 79 -1.73 30.33 -21.74
CA ASN A 79 -1.29 31.59 -21.14
C ASN A 79 -1.71 32.70 -22.10
N MET A 80 -2.78 33.42 -21.76
CA MET A 80 -3.16 34.65 -22.47
C MET A 80 -2.25 35.78 -21.94
N CYS A 81 -1.30 36.19 -22.77
CA CYS A 81 -0.43 37.32 -22.53
C CYS A 81 -1.11 38.58 -23.09
N TYR A 82 -1.43 39.57 -22.25
CA TYR A 82 -1.73 40.92 -22.71
C TYR A 82 -0.41 41.71 -22.79
N THR A 83 -0.13 42.27 -23.97
CA THR A 83 1.02 43.15 -24.25
C THR A 83 0.88 44.52 -23.58
N PRO A 84 1.99 45.21 -23.26
CA PRO A 84 1.97 46.46 -22.52
C PRO A 84 1.80 47.67 -23.45
N LEU A 85 1.04 48.67 -23.00
CA LEU A 85 1.14 50.06 -23.47
C LEU A 85 1.27 50.96 -22.24
N LYS A 86 2.30 51.83 -22.26
CA LYS A 86 2.53 52.92 -21.31
C LYS A 86 1.45 53.99 -21.47
N ASP A 87 0.95 54.58 -20.38
CA ASP A 87 1.22 55.99 -20.05
C ASP A 87 0.79 56.40 -18.63
N GLU A 88 1.34 57.53 -18.18
CA GLU A 88 1.44 58.10 -16.82
C GLU A 88 0.15 58.44 -16.05
N ARG A 89 0.18 58.29 -14.70
CA ARG A 89 0.14 59.36 -13.66
C ARG A 89 -0.44 58.86 -12.31
N ASP A 90 0.26 59.31 -11.27
CA ASP A 90 -0.04 59.44 -9.83
C ASP A 90 -1.46 59.10 -9.32
N THR A 91 -1.57 58.38 -8.20
CA THR A 91 -1.98 58.91 -6.88
C THR A 91 -2.09 57.76 -5.85
N GLU A 92 -1.54 58.02 -4.67
CA GLU A 92 -1.55 57.27 -3.42
C GLU A 92 -2.96 56.90 -2.91
N THR A 93 -3.24 55.61 -2.62
CA THR A 93 -4.12 55.23 -1.48
C THR A 93 -3.94 53.76 -1.06
N ARG A 94 -3.57 53.60 0.20
CA ARG A 94 -3.59 52.41 1.06
C ARG A 94 -5.03 51.86 1.15
N LEU A 95 -5.26 50.53 1.10
CA LEU A 95 -6.28 49.78 1.88
C LEU A 95 -6.34 48.28 1.52
N THR A 96 -6.79 47.52 2.50
CA THR A 96 -6.81 46.07 2.70
C THR A 96 -7.77 45.30 1.77
N GLY A 97 -7.29 44.25 1.10
CA GLY A 97 -8.13 43.30 0.35
C GLY A 97 -8.09 41.91 0.99
N ARG A 98 -9.24 41.46 1.52
CA ARG A 98 -9.50 40.05 1.84
C ARG A 98 -9.45 39.24 0.55
N GLU A 99 -8.78 38.09 0.60
CA GLU A 99 -8.89 37.08 -0.44
C GLU A 99 -10.33 36.56 -0.45
N GLU A 100 -11.10 36.93 -1.46
CA GLU A 100 -12.38 36.29 -1.77
C GLU A 100 -12.06 34.93 -2.41
N GLU A 101 -12.41 33.85 -1.70
CA GLU A 101 -12.34 32.49 -2.22
C GLU A 101 -13.36 32.34 -3.37
N ASP A 102 -12.86 32.01 -4.57
CA ASP A 102 -13.67 31.64 -5.73
C ASP A 102 -14.64 30.48 -5.36
N PRO A 103 -15.94 30.56 -5.69
CA PRO A 103 -16.88 29.48 -5.41
C PRO A 103 -16.52 28.25 -6.26
N LYS A 104 -16.14 27.15 -5.58
CA LYS A 104 -15.95 25.84 -6.22
C LYS A 104 -17.25 25.40 -6.87
N GLU A 105 -17.26 25.22 -8.18
CA GLU A 105 -18.37 24.61 -8.91
C GLU A 105 -18.70 23.23 -8.30
N ASP A 106 -19.94 23.03 -7.89
CA ASP A 106 -20.44 21.75 -7.40
C ASP A 106 -20.41 20.72 -8.53
N VAL A 107 -19.40 19.86 -8.51
CA VAL A 107 -19.28 18.73 -9.44
C VAL A 107 -20.49 17.81 -9.22
N LYS A 108 -21.38 17.71 -10.22
CA LYS A 108 -22.51 16.77 -10.20
C LYS A 108 -21.98 15.34 -10.32
N LEU A 109 -22.22 14.52 -9.29
CA LEU A 109 -21.73 13.14 -9.21
C LEU A 109 -22.79 12.10 -9.64
N GLY A 110 -23.95 12.55 -10.11
CA GLY A 110 -25.09 11.71 -10.49
C GLY A 110 -26.05 11.43 -9.33
N LYS A 111 -27.02 10.54 -9.57
CA LYS A 111 -28.05 10.14 -8.59
C LYS A 111 -28.14 8.62 -8.50
N LEU A 112 -28.54 8.12 -7.34
CA LEU A 112 -28.82 6.70 -7.12
C LEU A 112 -30.26 6.53 -6.64
N GLU A 113 -30.97 5.60 -7.26
CA GLU A 113 -32.28 5.12 -6.85
C GLU A 113 -32.14 3.84 -6.05
N PHE A 114 -32.75 3.83 -4.88
CA PHE A 114 -32.75 2.68 -3.98
C PHE A 114 -34.12 2.54 -3.30
N SER A 115 -34.38 1.33 -2.81
CA SER A 115 -35.52 1.02 -1.97
C SER A 115 -35.09 0.50 -0.60
N LEU A 116 -35.87 0.81 0.42
CA LEU A 116 -35.67 0.37 1.80
C LEU A 116 -36.99 -0.16 2.34
N ASP A 117 -36.92 -1.35 2.89
CA ASP A 117 -38.03 -2.01 3.57
C ASP A 117 -37.52 -2.70 4.85
N TYR A 118 -38.40 -2.88 5.83
CA TYR A 118 -38.07 -3.56 7.07
C TYR A 118 -39.10 -4.64 7.38
N ASN A 119 -38.63 -5.89 7.42
CA ASN A 119 -39.44 -7.02 7.84
C ASN A 119 -39.40 -7.17 9.36
N PHE A 120 -40.49 -6.76 10.02
CA PHE A 120 -40.66 -6.85 11.48
C PHE A 120 -40.77 -8.29 11.99
N THR A 121 -41.23 -9.24 11.18
CA THR A 121 -41.34 -10.65 11.58
C THR A 121 -39.98 -11.32 11.62
N GLU A 122 -39.12 -11.03 10.65
CA GLU A 122 -37.79 -11.65 10.52
C GLU A 122 -36.66 -10.84 11.18
N ASN A 123 -36.96 -9.60 11.61
CA ASN A 123 -35.95 -8.63 12.08
C ASN A 123 -34.84 -8.39 11.05
N THR A 124 -35.26 -8.16 9.81
CA THR A 124 -34.35 -7.94 8.67
C THR A 124 -34.71 -6.67 7.93
N MET A 125 -33.69 -5.87 7.63
CA MET A 125 -33.81 -4.71 6.75
C MET A 125 -33.42 -5.14 5.34
N VAL A 126 -34.27 -4.83 4.37
CA VAL A 126 -34.09 -5.14 2.95
C VAL A 126 -33.75 -3.85 2.21
N VAL A 127 -32.64 -3.87 1.48
CA VAL A 127 -32.15 -2.73 0.68
C VAL A 127 -32.13 -3.15 -0.78
N GLY A 128 -32.94 -2.49 -1.61
CA GLY A 128 -32.89 -2.63 -3.06
C GLY A 128 -32.01 -1.56 -3.67
N ILE A 129 -31.02 -1.94 -4.47
CA ILE A 129 -30.27 -1.03 -5.33
C ILE A 129 -30.84 -1.19 -6.73
N LEU A 130 -31.55 -0.15 -7.20
CA LEU A 130 -32.34 -0.22 -8.42
C LEU A 130 -31.51 0.24 -9.61
N GLN A 131 -31.14 1.51 -9.65
CA GLN A 131 -30.40 2.11 -10.77
C GLN A 131 -29.68 3.39 -10.35
N ALA A 132 -28.70 3.81 -11.14
CA ALA A 132 -28.08 5.12 -11.02
C ALA A 132 -28.21 5.88 -12.34
N CYS A 133 -28.17 7.21 -12.28
CA CYS A 133 -28.17 8.05 -13.47
C CYS A 133 -27.16 9.19 -13.38
N ASP A 134 -26.77 9.71 -14.54
CA ASP A 134 -25.85 10.84 -14.71
C ASP A 134 -24.52 10.68 -13.95
N LEU A 135 -24.00 9.45 -13.90
CA LEU A 135 -22.68 9.22 -13.30
C LEU A 135 -21.58 9.87 -14.15
N PRO A 136 -20.53 10.44 -13.54
CA PRO A 136 -19.38 10.95 -14.28
C PRO A 136 -18.61 9.80 -14.94
N ALA A 137 -18.05 10.08 -16.12
CA ALA A 137 -17.13 9.20 -16.81
C ALA A 137 -15.75 9.25 -16.13
N MET A 138 -15.34 8.13 -15.54
CA MET A 138 -14.06 8.00 -14.84
C MET A 138 -13.00 7.35 -15.74
N ASP A 139 -13.40 6.51 -16.69
CA ASP A 139 -12.50 5.91 -17.66
C ASP A 139 -12.07 6.87 -18.77
N VAL A 140 -10.87 6.63 -19.32
CA VAL A 140 -10.33 7.30 -20.52
C VAL A 140 -11.25 7.14 -21.75
N GLY A 141 -12.16 6.17 -21.72
CA GLY A 141 -13.16 5.90 -22.77
C GLY A 141 -14.42 6.77 -22.72
N GLY A 142 -14.56 7.68 -21.74
CA GLY A 142 -15.79 8.47 -21.59
C GLY A 142 -16.97 7.68 -21.01
N SER A 143 -16.68 6.55 -20.35
CA SER A 143 -17.64 5.71 -19.65
C SER A 143 -17.14 5.43 -18.22
N SER A 144 -17.90 4.64 -17.48
CA SER A 144 -17.48 4.05 -16.21
C SER A 144 -17.96 2.60 -16.17
N ASP A 145 -17.36 1.78 -15.33
CA ASP A 145 -17.77 0.43 -14.97
C ASP A 145 -18.39 0.43 -13.55
N PRO A 146 -19.57 1.03 -13.33
CA PRO A 146 -20.09 1.25 -11.98
C PRO A 146 -20.54 -0.02 -11.25
N TYR A 147 -20.28 -0.03 -9.95
CA TYR A 147 -20.89 -0.94 -8.96
C TYR A 147 -21.11 -0.24 -7.63
N VAL A 148 -22.05 -0.72 -6.81
CA VAL A 148 -22.40 -0.12 -5.53
C VAL A 148 -21.94 -1.01 -4.40
N LYS A 149 -21.23 -0.41 -3.43
CA LYS A 149 -20.85 -1.04 -2.17
C LYS A 149 -21.69 -0.47 -1.04
N LEU A 150 -22.28 -1.33 -0.23
CA LEU A 150 -23.18 -0.92 0.84
C LEU A 150 -22.83 -1.59 2.18
N TYR A 151 -22.94 -0.83 3.26
CA TYR A 151 -22.70 -1.28 4.64
C TYR A 151 -23.45 -0.40 5.63
N LEU A 152 -23.61 -0.89 6.87
CA LEU A 152 -24.33 -0.18 7.93
C LEU A 152 -23.36 0.32 9.00
N LEU A 153 -23.19 1.62 9.16
CA LEU A 153 -22.45 2.17 10.29
C LEU A 153 -23.19 1.92 11.61
N PRO A 154 -22.47 1.59 12.70
CA PRO A 154 -20.99 1.58 12.83
C PRO A 154 -20.28 0.30 12.31
N ASP A 155 -21.02 -0.72 11.89
CA ASP A 155 -20.46 -1.98 11.37
C ASP A 155 -19.90 -1.83 9.94
N LYS A 156 -18.60 -1.52 9.85
CA LYS A 156 -17.86 -1.46 8.58
C LYS A 156 -17.42 -2.83 8.04
N LYS A 157 -17.59 -3.92 8.79
CA LYS A 157 -17.10 -5.25 8.40
C LYS A 157 -18.06 -5.92 7.42
N ARG A 158 -19.36 -5.83 7.68
CA ARG A 158 -20.39 -6.45 6.83
C ARG A 158 -20.72 -5.55 5.64
N LYS A 159 -20.06 -5.84 4.51
CA LYS A 159 -20.18 -5.11 3.24
C LYS A 159 -20.86 -6.01 2.20
N PHE A 160 -21.79 -5.44 1.43
CA PHE A 160 -22.31 -6.05 0.21
C PHE A 160 -21.90 -5.22 -1.00
N GLU A 161 -21.82 -5.87 -2.15
CA GLU A 161 -21.42 -5.26 -3.42
C GLU A 161 -22.37 -5.77 -4.51
N THR A 162 -22.81 -4.85 -5.38
CA THR A 162 -23.55 -5.22 -6.60
C THR A 162 -22.58 -5.80 -7.64
N LYS A 163 -23.15 -6.37 -8.70
CA LYS A 163 -22.42 -6.67 -9.92
C LYS A 163 -21.90 -5.39 -10.56
N VAL A 164 -20.80 -5.55 -11.28
CA VAL A 164 -20.18 -4.49 -12.08
C VAL A 164 -20.88 -4.40 -13.42
N HIS A 165 -21.39 -3.22 -13.76
CA HIS A 165 -21.97 -2.94 -15.07
C HIS A 165 -20.94 -2.21 -15.92
N ARG A 166 -20.57 -2.78 -17.07
CA ARG A 166 -19.48 -2.22 -17.89
C ARG A 166 -19.95 -1.10 -18.81
N LYS A 167 -19.11 -0.07 -18.94
CA LYS A 167 -19.22 1.04 -19.90
C LYS A 167 -20.59 1.71 -19.90
N THR A 168 -21.07 2.07 -18.72
CA THR A 168 -22.37 2.74 -18.56
C THR A 168 -22.31 3.83 -17.50
N LEU A 169 -22.99 4.95 -17.77
CA LEU A 169 -23.19 6.04 -16.81
C LEU A 169 -24.59 5.98 -16.17
N ASN A 170 -25.44 5.08 -16.66
CA ASN A 170 -26.81 4.86 -16.19
C ASN A 170 -27.04 3.35 -15.94
N PRO A 171 -26.35 2.75 -14.96
CA PRO A 171 -26.49 1.33 -14.67
C PRO A 171 -27.86 1.00 -14.06
N THR A 172 -28.43 -0.14 -14.44
CA THR A 172 -29.62 -0.74 -13.81
C THR A 172 -29.18 -2.01 -13.08
N PHE A 173 -29.10 -1.96 -11.76
CA PHE A 173 -28.62 -3.04 -10.91
C PHE A 173 -29.74 -4.04 -10.60
N ASN A 174 -30.87 -3.56 -10.09
CA ASN A 174 -32.00 -4.37 -9.61
C ASN A 174 -31.57 -5.51 -8.66
N GLU A 175 -30.69 -5.19 -7.70
CA GLU A 175 -30.18 -6.14 -6.71
C GLU A 175 -30.73 -5.83 -5.33
N THR A 176 -31.00 -6.86 -4.53
CA THR A 176 -31.56 -6.72 -3.19
C THR A 176 -30.66 -7.38 -2.16
N PHE A 177 -30.42 -6.69 -1.05
CA PHE A 177 -29.53 -7.09 0.02
C PHE A 177 -30.26 -7.08 1.36
N THR A 178 -29.97 -8.06 2.22
CA THR A 178 -30.63 -8.21 3.51
C THR A 178 -29.65 -8.03 4.66
N PHE A 179 -29.93 -7.07 5.54
CA PHE A 179 -29.21 -6.85 6.78
C PHE A 179 -30.01 -7.41 7.96
N LYS A 180 -29.46 -8.40 8.64
CA LYS A 180 -29.99 -8.87 9.93
C LYS A 180 -29.66 -7.84 11.01
N VAL A 181 -30.65 -7.06 11.43
CA VAL A 181 -30.52 -5.97 12.41
C VAL A 181 -31.86 -5.83 13.14
N PRO A 182 -31.91 -5.93 14.48
CA PRO A 182 -33.13 -5.68 15.25
C PRO A 182 -33.60 -4.22 15.13
N TYR A 183 -34.92 -4.01 15.12
CA TYR A 183 -35.53 -2.68 14.95
C TYR A 183 -35.09 -1.70 16.06
N SER A 184 -34.93 -2.18 17.28
CA SER A 184 -34.45 -1.39 18.43
C SER A 184 -33.06 -0.78 18.23
N GLU A 185 -32.21 -1.41 17.42
CA GLU A 185 -30.86 -0.92 17.12
C GLU A 185 -30.81 -0.11 15.83
N LEU A 186 -31.89 -0.10 15.03
CA LEU A 186 -31.90 0.47 13.71
C LEU A 186 -31.74 1.99 13.75
N GLY A 187 -32.41 2.68 14.69
CA GLY A 187 -32.38 4.14 14.80
C GLY A 187 -30.99 4.74 15.05
N GLY A 188 -30.05 3.97 15.60
CA GLY A 188 -28.65 4.40 15.80
C GLY A 188 -27.74 4.13 14.60
N ARG A 189 -28.23 3.54 13.52
CA ARG A 189 -27.43 3.12 12.37
C ARG A 189 -27.59 4.06 11.18
N THR A 190 -26.59 4.03 10.31
CA THR A 190 -26.59 4.79 9.05
C THR A 190 -26.23 3.86 7.92
N LEU A 191 -27.11 3.74 6.92
CA LEU A 191 -26.81 3.02 5.69
C LEU A 191 -25.90 3.90 4.83
N VAL A 192 -24.76 3.33 4.44
CA VAL A 192 -23.83 3.95 3.51
C VAL A 192 -23.84 3.16 2.23
N MET A 193 -24.08 3.84 1.11
CA MET A 193 -24.03 3.28 -0.24
C MET A 193 -23.04 4.10 -1.04
N THR A 194 -21.94 3.50 -1.48
CA THR A 194 -20.90 4.16 -2.26
C THR A 194 -20.85 3.55 -3.64
N VAL A 195 -20.98 4.39 -4.67
CA VAL A 195 -20.80 4.01 -6.07
C VAL A 195 -19.33 4.11 -6.41
N TYR A 196 -18.78 3.01 -6.93
CA TYR A 196 -17.39 2.89 -7.37
C TYR A 196 -17.35 2.62 -8.87
N ASP A 197 -16.27 3.07 -9.49
CA ASP A 197 -15.84 2.69 -10.82
C ASP A 197 -14.86 1.51 -10.74
N PHE A 198 -15.19 0.40 -11.40
CA PHE A 198 -14.35 -0.79 -11.38
C PHE A 198 -13.18 -0.64 -12.34
N ASP A 199 -11.98 -0.88 -11.81
CA ASP A 199 -10.74 -0.70 -12.53
C ASP A 199 -9.91 -1.99 -12.53
N ARG A 200 -9.57 -2.52 -13.71
CA ARG A 200 -8.92 -3.83 -13.79
C ARG A 200 -7.47 -3.83 -13.32
N PHE A 201 -6.77 -2.70 -13.47
CA PHE A 201 -5.32 -2.59 -13.25
C PHE A 201 -4.93 -1.47 -12.27
N SER A 202 -5.93 -0.80 -11.68
CA SER A 202 -5.79 0.32 -10.76
C SER A 202 -6.71 0.14 -9.56
N LYS A 203 -6.56 1.03 -8.58
CA LYS A 203 -7.50 1.12 -7.46
C LYS A 203 -8.83 1.68 -7.99
N HIS A 204 -9.94 1.05 -7.59
CA HIS A 204 -11.27 1.50 -7.97
C HIS A 204 -11.55 2.91 -7.47
N ASP A 205 -12.08 3.76 -8.34
CA ASP A 205 -12.37 5.15 -8.02
C ASP A 205 -13.75 5.30 -7.40
N ALA A 206 -13.85 5.99 -6.28
CA ALA A 206 -15.14 6.28 -5.66
C ALA A 206 -15.79 7.46 -6.39
N ILE A 207 -16.88 7.18 -7.10
CA ILE A 207 -17.66 8.19 -7.84
C ILE A 207 -18.40 9.08 -6.84
N GLY A 208 -19.11 8.48 -5.90
CA GLY A 208 -19.90 9.21 -4.91
C GLY A 208 -20.53 8.29 -3.87
N ALA A 209 -21.02 8.88 -2.79
CA ALA A 209 -21.63 8.17 -1.68
C ALA A 209 -22.93 8.81 -1.22
N LEU A 210 -23.84 7.95 -0.75
CA LEU A 210 -25.04 8.30 0.00
C LEU A 210 -24.92 7.82 1.42
N ARG A 211 -25.39 8.66 2.34
CA ARG A 211 -25.55 8.33 3.75
C ARG A 211 -27.00 8.56 4.12
N VAL A 212 -27.66 7.51 4.56
CA VAL A 212 -29.06 7.55 4.97
C VAL A 212 -29.12 7.17 6.45
N PRO A 213 -29.29 8.15 7.36
CA PRO A 213 -29.55 7.85 8.76
C PRO A 213 -30.87 7.10 8.87
N MET A 214 -30.87 5.92 9.49
CA MET A 214 -32.09 5.13 9.62
C MET A 214 -33.13 5.81 10.50
N SER A 215 -32.72 6.67 11.43
CA SER A 215 -33.62 7.52 12.22
C SER A 215 -34.45 8.52 11.41
N SER A 216 -34.05 8.81 10.17
CA SER A 216 -34.75 9.76 9.29
C SER A 216 -35.85 9.12 8.44
N LEU A 217 -36.00 7.79 8.52
CA LEU A 217 -36.91 7.03 7.66
C LEU A 217 -38.09 6.49 8.47
N ASP A 218 -39.25 6.46 7.81
CA ASP A 218 -40.40 5.71 8.30
C ASP A 218 -40.41 4.31 7.65
N PHE A 219 -40.26 3.28 8.47
CA PHE A 219 -40.26 1.88 8.03
C PHE A 219 -41.66 1.26 8.05
N SER A 220 -42.72 2.06 8.25
CA SER A 220 -44.10 1.60 8.10
C SER A 220 -44.47 1.28 6.64
N GLN A 221 -43.74 1.86 5.69
CA GLN A 221 -43.92 1.68 4.26
C GLN A 221 -42.56 1.48 3.57
N ILE A 222 -42.59 0.84 2.39
CA ILE A 222 -41.43 0.72 1.54
C ILE A 222 -41.04 2.13 1.06
N THR A 223 -39.85 2.58 1.44
CA THR A 223 -39.30 3.85 0.96
C THR A 223 -38.55 3.59 -0.34
N GLN A 224 -38.94 4.23 -1.44
CA GLN A 224 -38.20 4.21 -2.71
C GLN A 224 -38.00 5.64 -3.19
N GLU A 225 -36.76 6.05 -3.37
CA GLU A 225 -36.45 7.43 -3.75
C GLU A 225 -35.12 7.57 -4.50
N TRP A 226 -35.00 8.69 -5.21
CA TRP A 226 -33.77 9.15 -5.83
C TRP A 226 -33.03 10.08 -4.88
N ARG A 227 -31.73 9.83 -4.66
CA ARG A 227 -30.86 10.76 -3.93
C ARG A 227 -29.60 11.10 -4.73
N GLU A 228 -29.18 12.35 -4.61
CA GLU A 228 -27.96 12.86 -5.26
C GLU A 228 -26.71 12.35 -4.56
N LEU A 229 -25.76 11.83 -5.35
CA LEU A 229 -24.50 11.35 -4.83
C LEU A 229 -23.66 12.52 -4.32
N LYS A 230 -23.15 12.40 -3.10
CA LYS A 230 -22.20 13.35 -2.54
C LYS A 230 -20.79 12.82 -2.71
N LYS A 231 -19.80 13.70 -2.62
CA LYS A 231 -18.39 13.29 -2.66
C LYS A 231 -18.16 12.23 -1.58
N ALA A 232 -17.70 11.05 -1.99
CA ALA A 232 -17.37 10.01 -1.04
C ALA A 232 -16.29 10.56 -0.10
N GLU A 233 -16.58 10.59 1.21
CA GLU A 233 -15.50 10.66 2.19
C GLU A 233 -14.55 9.52 1.84
N LYS A 234 -13.26 9.85 1.61
CA LYS A 234 -12.24 8.81 1.44
C LYS A 234 -12.49 7.82 2.56
N GLU A 235 -12.72 6.55 2.22
CA GLU A 235 -12.74 5.48 3.22
C GLU A 235 -11.42 5.67 3.95
N GLU A 236 -11.46 6.28 5.15
CA GLU A 236 -10.29 6.40 6.00
C GLU A 236 -9.89 4.95 6.18
N SER A 237 -8.83 4.54 5.47
CA SER A 237 -8.16 3.27 5.63
C SER A 237 -8.16 3.02 7.13
N GLU A 238 -8.85 1.96 7.58
CA GLU A 238 -9.17 1.74 9.00
C GLU A 238 -7.99 2.21 9.85
N ARG A 239 -8.19 3.24 10.67
CA ARG A 239 -7.10 3.92 11.34
C ARG A 239 -6.34 2.90 12.19
N LEU A 240 -5.12 2.54 11.76
CA LEU A 240 -4.35 1.44 12.34
C LEU A 240 -3.68 1.83 13.67
N GLY A 241 -3.73 3.11 14.00
CA GLY A 241 -3.17 3.74 15.19
C GLY A 241 -2.04 4.69 14.85
N ASP A 242 -1.51 5.36 15.88
CA ASP A 242 -0.42 6.32 15.76
C ASP A 242 0.76 5.85 16.64
N ILE A 243 2.00 6.08 16.20
CA ILE A 243 3.22 5.77 16.94
C ILE A 243 4.08 7.02 17.14
N CYS A 244 4.56 7.24 18.36
CA CYS A 244 5.46 8.34 18.71
C CYS A 244 6.91 7.83 18.73
N LEU A 245 7.74 8.44 17.88
CA LEU A 245 9.14 8.08 17.72
C LEU A 245 10.01 9.30 18.00
N SER A 246 11.12 9.10 18.70
CA SER A 246 12.16 10.13 18.86
C SER A 246 13.41 9.76 18.10
N LEU A 247 13.81 10.60 17.15
CA LEU A 247 14.99 10.43 16.32
C LEU A 247 16.11 11.39 16.74
N ARG A 248 17.33 10.87 16.81
CA ARG A 248 18.54 11.66 17.09
C ARG A 248 19.69 11.16 16.25
N TYR A 249 20.35 12.05 15.52
CA TYR A 249 21.55 11.71 14.76
C TYR A 249 22.77 12.49 15.25
N VAL A 250 23.90 11.80 15.38
CA VAL A 250 25.20 12.38 15.71
C VAL A 250 26.17 12.11 14.56
N PRO A 251 26.41 13.10 13.67
CA PRO A 251 27.25 12.91 12.48
C PRO A 251 28.68 12.46 12.80
N THR A 252 29.33 13.08 13.79
CA THR A 252 30.72 12.79 14.18
C THR A 252 30.95 11.35 14.61
N ALA A 253 29.93 10.72 15.20
CA ALA A 253 30.00 9.32 15.65
C ALA A 253 29.29 8.35 14.68
N GLY A 254 28.70 8.86 13.60
CA GLY A 254 27.83 8.08 12.71
C GLY A 254 26.72 7.34 13.47
N LYS A 255 26.13 7.95 14.51
CA LYS A 255 25.19 7.26 15.40
C LYS A 255 23.77 7.77 15.22
N LEU A 256 22.88 6.89 14.75
CA LEU A 256 21.44 7.11 14.67
C LEU A 256 20.76 6.42 15.86
N SER A 257 20.17 7.21 16.75
CA SER A 257 19.39 6.73 17.89
C SER A 257 17.90 6.93 17.62
N ILE A 258 17.13 5.88 17.86
CA ILE A 258 15.68 5.81 17.66
C ILE A 258 15.07 5.34 18.98
N VAL A 259 14.27 6.20 19.60
CA VAL A 259 13.52 5.87 20.80
C VAL A 259 12.08 5.62 20.41
N VAL A 260 11.57 4.42 20.70
CA VAL A 260 10.15 4.10 20.60
C VAL A 260 9.52 4.55 21.91
N LEU A 261 8.75 5.64 21.88
CA LEU A 261 8.15 6.23 23.08
C LEU A 261 6.88 5.48 23.43
N GLU A 262 5.85 5.61 22.61
CA GLU A 262 4.52 5.03 22.83
C GLU A 262 3.76 4.90 21.51
N ALA A 263 2.68 4.13 21.52
CA ALA A 263 1.69 4.13 20.46
C ALA A 263 0.28 4.31 21.06
N LYS A 264 -0.67 4.78 20.27
CA LYS A 264 -2.05 5.00 20.70
C LYS A 264 -3.05 4.61 19.63
N ASN A 265 -4.26 4.29 20.07
CA ASN A 265 -5.40 3.93 19.22
C ASN A 265 -5.05 2.81 18.22
N LEU A 266 -4.25 1.82 18.64
CA LEU A 266 -3.90 0.69 17.79
C LEU A 266 -5.15 -0.12 17.41
N LYS A 267 -5.15 -0.68 16.21
CA LYS A 267 -6.21 -1.60 15.77
C LYS A 267 -6.14 -2.90 16.60
N LYS A 268 -7.30 -3.31 17.13
CA LYS A 268 -7.49 -4.60 17.82
C LYS A 268 -7.39 -5.75 16.82
N MET A 269 -6.53 -6.72 17.09
CA MET A 269 -6.36 -7.92 16.24
C MET A 269 -6.93 -9.19 16.89
N ASP A 270 -6.91 -9.31 18.23
CA ASP A 270 -7.34 -10.54 18.90
C ASP A 270 -8.86 -10.73 18.96
N VAL A 271 -9.33 -11.95 18.65
CA VAL A 271 -10.73 -12.38 18.83
C VAL A 271 -10.96 -12.68 20.31
N GLY A 272 -11.30 -11.65 21.09
CA GLY A 272 -11.65 -11.79 22.52
C GLY A 272 -10.74 -11.04 23.50
N GLY A 273 -9.65 -10.42 23.01
CA GLY A 273 -8.73 -9.56 23.78
C GLY A 273 -8.62 -8.15 23.17
N LEU A 274 -7.63 -7.36 23.57
CA LEU A 274 -7.21 -6.17 22.83
C LEU A 274 -6.16 -6.58 21.78
N SER A 275 -4.92 -6.19 22.00
CA SER A 275 -3.73 -6.63 21.27
C SER A 275 -2.57 -6.71 22.27
N ASP A 276 -1.56 -7.49 21.94
CA ASP A 276 -0.27 -7.63 22.61
C ASP A 276 0.86 -6.93 21.81
N PRO A 277 0.83 -5.59 21.64
CA PRO A 277 1.68 -4.91 20.68
C PRO A 277 3.18 -4.90 21.04
N TYR A 278 4.01 -5.07 20.00
CA TYR A 278 5.44 -4.82 20.03
C TYR A 278 5.93 -4.22 18.71
N VAL A 279 7.06 -3.51 18.76
CA VAL A 279 7.58 -2.77 17.61
C VAL A 279 8.85 -3.42 17.07
N LYS A 280 8.91 -3.68 15.76
CA LYS A 280 10.12 -4.07 15.03
C LYS A 280 10.66 -2.90 14.25
N ILE A 281 11.95 -2.64 14.38
CA ILE A 281 12.68 -1.61 13.64
C ILE A 281 13.64 -2.30 12.68
N HIS A 282 13.50 -2.05 11.38
CA HIS A 282 14.42 -2.49 10.35
C HIS A 282 15.16 -1.28 9.77
N LEU A 283 16.49 -1.32 9.81
CA LEU A 283 17.33 -0.41 9.04
C LEU A 283 17.52 -1.02 7.65
N LEU A 284 17.15 -0.28 6.61
CA LEU A 284 17.29 -0.67 5.21
C LEU A 284 18.26 0.27 4.50
N GLN A 285 18.91 -0.24 3.47
CA GLN A 285 19.74 0.53 2.54
C GLN A 285 19.59 -0.10 1.15
N ASN A 286 19.28 0.70 0.13
CA ASN A 286 19.02 0.25 -1.24
C ASN A 286 18.05 -0.95 -1.30
N GLY A 287 16.97 -0.88 -0.52
CA GLY A 287 15.96 -1.93 -0.39
C GLY A 287 16.37 -3.21 0.36
N LYS A 288 17.63 -3.33 0.81
CA LYS A 288 18.11 -4.48 1.58
C LYS A 288 18.04 -4.21 3.08
N ARG A 289 17.59 -5.19 3.87
CA ARG A 289 17.54 -5.11 5.34
C ARG A 289 18.94 -5.33 5.92
N LEU A 290 19.48 -4.34 6.64
CA LEU A 290 20.81 -4.38 7.24
C LEU A 290 20.78 -4.85 8.69
N LYS A 291 20.00 -4.18 9.54
CA LYS A 291 19.92 -4.44 10.97
C LYS A 291 18.46 -4.48 11.41
N LYS A 292 18.14 -5.32 12.40
CA LYS A 292 16.81 -5.47 12.98
C LYS A 292 16.89 -5.34 14.50
N LYS A 293 15.96 -4.60 15.09
CA LYS A 293 15.76 -4.49 16.54
C LYS A 293 14.28 -4.61 16.87
N LYS A 294 13.94 -4.97 18.11
CA LYS A 294 12.55 -5.10 18.58
C LYS A 294 12.41 -4.60 20.01
N THR A 295 11.22 -4.11 20.36
CA THR A 295 10.86 -3.74 21.74
C THR A 295 10.43 -4.95 22.58
N SER A 296 10.20 -4.71 23.87
CA SER A 296 9.37 -5.57 24.70
C SER A 296 7.94 -5.67 24.17
N ILE A 297 7.24 -6.74 24.56
CA ILE A 297 5.82 -6.96 24.25
C ILE A 297 4.98 -6.39 25.38
N LYS A 298 3.99 -5.56 25.06
CA LYS A 298 3.03 -5.02 26.03
C LYS A 298 1.73 -5.78 25.87
N LYS A 299 1.25 -6.42 26.92
CA LYS A 299 0.08 -7.29 26.84
C LYS A 299 -1.22 -6.52 26.97
N ASN A 300 -2.24 -6.95 26.23
CA ASN A 300 -3.63 -6.51 26.31
C ASN A 300 -3.80 -4.98 26.38
N THR A 301 -3.24 -4.26 25.41
CA THR A 301 -3.33 -2.79 25.33
C THR A 301 -3.34 -2.29 23.88
N LEU A 302 -4.11 -1.23 23.62
CA LEU A 302 -4.09 -0.48 22.36
C LEU A 302 -3.32 0.85 22.47
N ASN A 303 -2.81 1.16 23.67
CA ASN A 303 -2.03 2.36 23.96
C ASN A 303 -0.73 2.00 24.71
N PRO A 304 0.18 1.23 24.08
CA PRO A 304 1.39 0.77 24.74
C PRO A 304 2.41 1.90 24.98
N TYR A 305 2.99 1.92 26.18
CA TYR A 305 4.15 2.75 26.52
C TYR A 305 5.43 1.89 26.55
N TYR A 306 6.43 2.28 25.76
CA TYR A 306 7.69 1.55 25.60
C TYR A 306 8.86 2.31 26.26
N ASN A 307 9.13 3.53 25.80
CA ASN A 307 10.33 4.31 26.13
C ASN A 307 11.65 3.52 25.97
N GLU A 308 11.76 2.78 24.86
CA GLU A 308 12.91 1.91 24.57
C GLU A 308 13.81 2.53 23.49
N SER A 309 15.11 2.62 23.77
CA SER A 309 16.10 3.26 22.90
C SER A 309 16.93 2.25 22.11
N PHE A 310 17.04 2.49 20.81
CA PHE A 310 17.80 1.66 19.89
C PHE A 310 18.83 2.52 19.15
N SER A 311 20.04 1.98 18.96
CA SER A 311 21.10 2.68 18.24
C SER A 311 21.59 1.89 17.03
N PHE A 312 21.84 2.60 15.94
CA PHE A 312 22.40 2.11 14.70
C PHE A 312 23.63 2.93 14.32
N GLU A 313 24.62 2.26 13.78
CA GLU A 313 25.80 2.90 13.19
C GLU A 313 25.52 3.16 11.71
N VAL A 314 25.44 4.44 11.34
CA VAL A 314 25.20 4.94 10.00
C VAL A 314 26.14 6.12 9.75
N PRO A 315 27.20 5.93 8.94
CA PRO A 315 28.08 7.00 8.50
C PRO A 315 27.28 8.12 7.81
N PHE A 316 27.76 9.36 7.92
CA PHE A 316 27.04 10.52 7.39
C PHE A 316 26.85 10.46 5.88
N GLU A 317 27.81 9.89 5.15
CA GLU A 317 27.77 9.71 3.71
C GLU A 317 26.65 8.76 3.27
N GLN A 318 26.18 7.91 4.19
CA GLN A 318 25.15 6.91 3.94
C GLN A 318 23.77 7.33 4.45
N ILE A 319 23.67 8.37 5.28
CA ILE A 319 22.42 8.73 5.97
C ILE A 319 21.26 9.04 5.02
N GLN A 320 21.56 9.56 3.82
CA GLN A 320 20.54 9.84 2.81
C GLN A 320 20.06 8.59 2.07
N LYS A 321 20.84 7.50 2.10
CA LYS A 321 20.56 6.23 1.43
C LYS A 321 19.90 5.19 2.34
N VAL A 322 19.86 5.47 3.65
CA VAL A 322 19.19 4.58 4.60
C VAL A 322 17.73 4.94 4.75
N GLN A 323 16.94 3.90 5.04
CA GLN A 323 15.55 4.00 5.44
C GLN A 323 15.38 3.23 6.75
N VAL A 324 14.51 3.70 7.61
CA VAL A 324 14.11 3.01 8.83
C VAL A 324 12.66 2.63 8.69
N ALA A 325 12.36 1.34 8.54
CA ALA A 325 11.00 0.83 8.59
C ALA A 325 10.66 0.41 10.03
N VAL A 326 9.60 1.00 10.58
CA VAL A 326 9.07 0.70 11.90
C VAL A 326 7.73 0.00 11.72
N THR A 327 7.62 -1.22 12.21
CA THR A 327 6.40 -2.04 12.11
C THR A 327 5.89 -2.32 13.52
N VAL A 328 4.62 -2.02 13.77
CA VAL A 328 3.91 -2.42 14.99
C VAL A 328 3.22 -3.74 14.67
N LEU A 329 3.45 -4.75 15.50
CA LEU A 329 2.87 -6.07 15.36
C LEU A 329 2.12 -6.45 16.63
N ASP A 330 1.09 -7.26 16.45
CA ASP A 330 0.47 -8.01 17.53
C ASP A 330 1.27 -9.28 17.82
N TYR A 331 1.37 -9.67 19.08
CA TYR A 331 2.03 -10.90 19.48
C TYR A 331 0.99 -11.98 19.76
N ASP A 332 0.97 -13.00 18.90
CA ASP A 332 0.11 -14.15 19.06
C ASP A 332 0.86 -15.29 19.76
N LYS A 333 0.31 -15.81 20.85
CA LYS A 333 0.89 -16.98 21.54
C LYS A 333 0.91 -18.23 20.67
N ILE A 334 -0.05 -18.34 19.75
CA ILE A 334 -0.22 -19.48 18.85
C ILE A 334 -0.44 -18.91 17.45
N GLY A 335 0.47 -19.22 16.53
CA GLY A 335 0.37 -18.77 15.13
C GLY A 335 1.42 -17.73 14.75
N LYS A 336 1.14 -17.02 13.66
CA LYS A 336 2.03 -15.99 13.11
C LYS A 336 1.56 -14.64 13.65
N ASN A 337 2.50 -13.89 14.22
CA ASN A 337 2.29 -12.51 14.65
C ASN A 337 1.78 -11.63 13.50
N ASP A 338 0.65 -10.98 13.70
CA ASP A 338 0.03 -10.10 12.72
C ASP A 338 0.60 -8.68 12.76
N ALA A 339 0.75 -8.05 11.59
CA ALA A 339 1.17 -6.66 11.51
C ALA A 339 -0.04 -5.74 11.68
N ILE A 340 -0.02 -4.92 12.73
CA ILE A 340 -1.05 -3.89 12.96
C ILE A 340 -0.86 -2.76 11.95
N GLY A 341 0.38 -2.31 11.78
CA GLY A 341 0.69 -1.24 10.82
C GLY A 341 2.17 -0.92 10.75
N LYS A 342 2.53 -0.09 9.77
CA LYS A 342 3.91 0.19 9.42
C LYS A 342 4.09 1.65 9.01
N VAL A 343 5.27 2.18 9.27
CA VAL A 343 5.76 3.46 8.75
C VAL A 343 7.21 3.29 8.33
N PHE A 344 7.70 4.17 7.46
CA PHE A 344 9.13 4.24 7.16
C PHE A 344 9.61 5.68 7.11
N LEU A 345 10.81 5.91 7.62
CA LEU A 345 11.46 7.21 7.70
C LEU A 345 12.75 7.16 6.88
N GLY A 346 13.04 8.18 6.09
CA GLY A 346 14.28 8.25 5.32
C GLY A 346 14.30 9.42 4.34
N GLY A 347 15.40 9.58 3.60
CA GLY A 347 15.50 10.63 2.58
C GLY A 347 14.47 10.49 1.44
N THR A 348 13.90 9.30 1.28
CA THR A 348 12.89 8.99 0.27
C THR A 348 11.49 8.80 0.85
N SER A 349 11.21 9.16 2.11
CA SER A 349 9.82 9.19 2.61
C SER A 349 9.08 10.44 2.10
N THR A 350 7.79 10.56 2.39
CA THR A 350 6.96 11.74 2.06
C THR A 350 6.22 12.24 3.28
N GLY A 351 5.72 13.49 3.25
CA GLY A 351 4.87 14.03 4.31
C GLY A 351 5.57 14.12 5.68
N THR A 352 4.86 13.70 6.72
CA THR A 352 5.27 13.78 8.12
C THR A 352 6.57 13.02 8.39
N GLU A 353 6.75 11.86 7.76
CA GLU A 353 7.91 11.00 7.91
C GLU A 353 9.18 11.66 7.35
N LEU A 354 9.08 12.32 6.19
CA LEU A 354 10.18 13.08 5.60
C LEU A 354 10.52 14.31 6.45
N ARG A 355 9.50 15.03 6.92
CA ARG A 355 9.71 16.18 7.80
C ARG A 355 10.47 15.80 9.06
N HIS A 356 10.07 14.70 9.71
CA HIS A 356 10.75 14.20 10.91
C HIS A 356 12.22 13.85 10.64
N TRP A 357 12.49 13.21 9.49
CA TRP A 357 13.84 12.86 9.08
C TRP A 357 14.68 14.11 8.81
N SER A 358 14.14 15.09 8.10
CA SER A 358 14.79 16.38 7.83
C SER A 358 15.06 17.17 9.12
N ASP A 359 14.10 17.23 10.04
CA ASP A 359 14.23 17.93 11.32
C ASP A 359 15.33 17.30 12.18
N MET A 360 15.44 15.95 12.19
CA MET A 360 16.54 15.24 12.84
C MET A 360 17.91 15.61 12.26
N LEU A 361 18.02 15.72 10.93
CA LEU A 361 19.29 16.06 10.26
C LEU A 361 19.66 17.54 10.45
N ALA A 362 18.66 18.44 10.46
CA ALA A 362 18.84 19.87 10.68
C ALA A 362 19.23 20.20 12.13
N ASN A 363 18.86 19.34 13.09
CA ASN A 363 19.14 19.51 14.51
C ASN A 363 20.09 18.42 15.05
N PRO A 364 21.37 18.40 14.62
CA PRO A 364 22.30 17.36 15.02
C PRO A 364 22.46 17.32 16.56
N ARG A 365 22.59 16.11 17.11
CA ARG A 365 22.71 15.83 18.56
C ARG A 365 21.47 16.14 19.40
N ARG A 366 20.37 16.66 18.84
CA ARG A 366 19.10 16.85 19.56
C ARG A 366 18.12 15.71 19.21
N PRO A 367 17.45 15.10 20.21
CA PRO A 367 16.34 14.21 19.95
C PRO A 367 15.12 15.03 19.52
N ILE A 368 14.50 14.63 18.42
CA ILE A 368 13.23 15.19 17.92
C ILE A 368 12.18 14.11 18.06
N ALA A 369 11.08 14.38 18.77
CA ALA A 369 9.97 13.46 18.96
C ALA A 369 8.80 13.84 18.05
N GLN A 370 8.21 12.86 17.38
CA GLN A 370 7.10 13.10 16.45
C GLN A 370 6.17 11.89 16.34
N TRP A 371 4.87 12.18 16.21
CA TRP A 371 3.83 11.20 15.94
C TRP A 371 3.74 10.86 14.45
N HIS A 372 3.51 9.59 14.15
CA HIS A 372 3.31 9.06 12.80
C HIS A 372 2.06 8.19 12.76
N CYS A 373 1.21 8.41 11.76
CA CYS A 373 0.04 7.57 11.51
C CYS A 373 0.48 6.25 10.86
N LEU A 374 0.06 5.12 11.43
CA LEU A 374 0.38 3.80 10.88
C LEU A 374 -0.39 3.56 9.58
N LYS A 375 0.31 3.00 8.58
CA LYS A 375 -0.24 2.59 7.27
C LYS A 375 -0.23 1.08 7.16
N ALA A 376 -0.98 0.54 6.21
CA ALA A 376 -1.01 -0.91 5.97
C ALA A 376 0.40 -1.39 5.57
N GLU A 377 0.80 -2.56 6.06
CA GLU A 377 2.15 -3.08 5.80
C GLU A 377 2.42 -3.25 4.30
N ASP A 378 1.43 -3.72 3.54
CA ASP A 378 1.58 -3.96 2.09
C ASP A 378 1.71 -2.68 1.28
N GLU A 379 0.98 -1.62 1.65
CA GLU A 379 1.11 -0.29 1.05
C GLU A 379 2.52 0.26 1.26
N VAL A 380 3.01 0.21 2.50
CA VAL A 380 4.37 0.69 2.83
C VAL A 380 5.45 -0.17 2.16
N ASN A 381 5.26 -1.49 2.08
CA ASN A 381 6.19 -2.37 1.38
C ASN A 381 6.25 -2.06 -0.11
N THR A 382 5.12 -1.72 -0.72
CA THR A 382 5.03 -1.32 -2.12
C THR A 382 5.74 0.02 -2.35
N GLU A 383 5.53 1.01 -1.48
CA GLU A 383 6.26 2.29 -1.53
C GLU A 383 7.78 2.10 -1.38
N LEU A 384 8.21 1.26 -0.44
CA LEU A 384 9.63 0.93 -0.24
C LEU A 384 10.22 0.18 -1.44
N ALA A 385 9.43 -0.62 -2.17
CA ALA A 385 9.89 -1.35 -3.34
C ALA A 385 10.07 -0.46 -4.56
N ILE A 386 9.23 0.56 -4.72
CA ILE A 386 9.30 1.55 -5.81
C ILE A 386 10.51 2.48 -5.62
N ARG A 387 10.87 2.79 -4.36
CA ARG A 387 11.89 3.77 -4.00
C ARG A 387 13.27 3.16 -3.72
N LYS A 388 13.58 2.04 -4.39
CA LYS A 388 14.83 1.26 -4.22
C LYS A 388 16.06 1.91 -4.81
#